data_AF-A0A2P6VA08-F1
#
_entry.id   AF-A0A2P6VA08-F1
#
_cell.length_a   1.000
_cell.length_b   1.000
_cell.length_c   1.000
_cell.angle_alpha   90.00
_cell.angle_beta   90.00
_cell.angle_gamma   90.00
#
_symmetry.space_group_name_H-M   'P 1'
#
loop_
_entity.id
_entity.type
_entity.pdbx_description
1 polymer ?
#
loop_
_entity_poly.entity_id
_entity_poly.type
_entity_poly.pdbx_seq_one_letter_code
_entity_poly.pdbx_strand_id
1 'polypeptide(L)'
;MLAQTLCSPAGATRALARSSRPAHSRGGTITASRARHEPPTAPGVQRAPAAAVAAARPRRELHRRRVPTAAGGQGGSLDEDEARERRFVRALLLAYFASQNRSLFAAKCMAEVVIQMYREGVTVDDVKVALSLAGLQHGGQLLSPVDEDVLVSWVAVIMMALQMVGVPLLPQGEERRQRREADGGGAEDTSGMGMGLQGLVRISVDKFLAGTDLFRLQLQQSMAGQMEGDPEAAGESPAVRVLQQNTRLVILTLEVVRDMGLPTVVPLNQPPAPMEPEEEGAEEGAAAAAAAQEQQQQQQQQQQLGGQRPPVGLAPGFMLACDPDLLGALGSADEPQRAAAVRLLISFMGAALGWQYSAWDFVDAACECYRKGWTADDVFGRLQDEEFAQSGGVGQLKVARLPGTSSVTAALLTRWLSLVYMTLAQLRVAFPGASQQDGWAWVSGSAERHGEGESTTLEAYGLADFVLHTIRNAEAREQEERGTAAGGPGGDVSSSGGSGGSGAGSEEEGERPLLVEGLLLRNTGAWVQRPQEGFVRLEDPSLMATSPTTLVMSQQISLVQMTRQLVVQERARAALLPSTP
;
A
#
# COMPACT_ATOMS: atom_id res chain seq x y z
N MET A 1 -35.32 30.02 -45.66
CA MET A 1 -35.28 28.55 -45.65
C MET A 1 -34.48 28.15 -44.41
N LEU A 2 -34.98 28.33 -43.17
CA LEU A 2 -36.04 27.60 -42.43
C LEU A 2 -35.72 26.09 -42.35
N ALA A 3 -35.56 25.42 -41.20
CA ALA A 3 -35.95 25.65 -39.80
C ALA A 3 -34.95 24.90 -38.87
N GLN A 4 -34.50 25.35 -37.69
CA GLN A 4 -35.16 25.63 -36.40
C GLN A 4 -36.17 24.57 -35.91
N THR A 5 -35.75 23.73 -34.95
CA THR A 5 -36.68 23.09 -34.00
C THR A 5 -36.05 23.01 -32.61
N LEU A 6 -36.50 23.92 -31.75
CA LEU A 6 -36.45 23.85 -30.29
C LEU A 6 -37.50 22.82 -29.82
N CYS A 7 -37.20 22.09 -28.74
CA CYS A 7 -38.24 21.58 -27.84
C CYS A 7 -37.65 21.28 -26.45
N SER A 8 -37.92 22.20 -25.54
CA SER A 8 -38.02 21.97 -24.10
C SER A 8 -39.51 21.88 -23.76
N PRO A 9 -39.89 21.20 -22.67
CA PRO A 9 -40.86 21.84 -21.80
C PRO A 9 -40.48 21.77 -20.32
N ALA A 10 -40.70 22.91 -19.67
CA ALA A 10 -40.82 23.08 -18.24
C ALA A 10 -42.26 22.81 -17.76
N GLY A 11 -42.40 22.40 -16.50
CA GLY A 11 -43.65 22.39 -15.73
C GLY A 11 -43.40 21.74 -14.36
N ALA A 12 -43.07 22.48 -13.29
CA ALA A 12 -43.89 23.35 -12.44
C ALA A 12 -44.52 22.64 -11.20
N THR A 13 -43.89 22.91 -10.05
CA THR A 13 -44.46 23.30 -8.73
C THR A 13 -45.41 22.41 -7.89
N ARG A 14 -44.89 22.09 -6.68
CA ARG A 14 -45.48 22.14 -5.31
C ARG A 14 -46.79 21.41 -4.97
N ALA A 15 -46.70 20.53 -3.96
CA ALA A 15 -47.67 20.48 -2.85
C ALA A 15 -47.04 19.90 -1.55
N LEU A 16 -47.30 20.60 -0.45
CA LEU A 16 -47.06 20.23 0.95
C LEU A 16 -48.22 19.36 1.48
N ALA A 17 -47.94 18.30 2.26
CA ALA A 17 -48.83 17.76 3.31
C ALA A 17 -47.98 16.85 4.23
N ARG A 18 -47.62 17.29 5.44
CA ARG A 18 -48.29 17.05 6.74
C ARG A 18 -48.60 15.58 7.08
N SER A 19 -47.84 15.10 8.08
CA SER A 19 -48.33 14.48 9.32
C SER A 19 -49.23 13.24 9.24
N SER A 20 -48.68 12.09 9.63
CA SER A 20 -49.40 11.12 10.46
C SER A 20 -48.44 10.23 11.25
N ARG A 21 -48.47 10.37 12.58
CA ARG A 21 -48.02 9.36 13.55
C ARG A 21 -48.86 8.08 13.42
N PRO A 22 -48.29 6.93 13.79
CA PRO A 22 -48.90 6.11 14.85
C PRO A 22 -47.83 5.71 15.89
N ALA A 23 -48.02 5.91 17.19
CA ALA A 23 -48.93 5.23 18.12
C ALA A 23 -48.51 3.78 18.45
N HIS A 24 -48.26 3.59 19.75
CA HIS A 24 -47.76 2.43 20.48
C HIS A 24 -48.45 1.07 20.22
N SER A 25 -47.65 0.00 20.32
CA SER A 25 -48.08 -1.36 20.71
C SER A 25 -46.83 -2.20 21.05
N ARG A 26 -46.49 -2.37 22.34
CA ARG A 26 -46.64 -3.60 23.16
C ARG A 26 -45.64 -4.74 22.88
N GLY A 27 -45.02 -5.20 23.98
CA GLY A 27 -44.28 -6.48 24.11
C GLY A 27 -42.77 -6.27 24.21
N GLY A 28 -42.02 -6.82 25.17
CA GLY A 28 -42.35 -7.74 26.24
C GLY A 28 -41.25 -7.68 27.32
N THR A 29 -41.66 -7.96 28.55
CA THR A 29 -40.82 -8.01 29.73
C THR A 29 -39.99 -9.29 29.69
N ILE A 30 -38.66 -9.18 29.59
CA ILE A 30 -37.74 -10.29 29.87
C ILE A 30 -37.02 -9.98 31.18
N THR A 31 -37.31 -10.79 32.19
CA THR A 31 -36.64 -10.84 33.48
C THR A 31 -35.25 -11.43 33.35
N ALA A 32 -34.20 -10.62 33.53
CA ALA A 32 -32.82 -11.11 33.69
C ALA A 32 -32.55 -11.37 35.18
N SER A 33 -32.49 -12.65 35.55
CA SER A 33 -32.09 -13.14 36.86
C SER A 33 -30.58 -12.96 37.04
N ARG A 34 -30.18 -12.16 38.04
CA ARG A 34 -28.78 -11.87 38.38
C ARG A 34 -28.32 -12.88 39.43
N ALA A 35 -27.70 -13.98 38.99
CA ALA A 35 -26.98 -14.89 39.87
C ALA A 35 -25.63 -14.26 40.25
N ARG A 36 -25.46 -14.01 41.56
CA ARG A 36 -24.18 -13.65 42.18
C ARG A 36 -23.38 -14.93 42.39
N HIS A 37 -22.20 -15.01 41.82
CA HIS A 37 -21.17 -15.96 42.26
C HIS A 37 -19.98 -15.15 42.79
N GLU A 38 -19.80 -15.21 44.10
CA GLU A 38 -18.58 -14.80 44.79
C GLU A 38 -17.48 -15.85 44.56
N PRO A 39 -16.22 -15.42 44.33
CA PRO A 39 -15.06 -16.27 44.56
C PRO A 39 -14.36 -15.94 45.90
N PRO A 40 -13.72 -16.94 46.53
CA PRO A 40 -13.25 -16.87 47.90
C PRO A 40 -11.92 -16.13 48.07
N THR A 41 -11.83 -15.46 49.20
CA THR A 41 -10.65 -14.82 49.80
C THR A 41 -9.63 -15.85 50.29
N ALA A 42 -8.34 -15.58 50.02
CA ALA A 42 -7.19 -16.20 50.69
C ALA A 42 -6.01 -15.20 50.76
N PRO A 43 -5.07 -15.35 51.71
CA PRO A 43 -4.57 -14.23 52.48
C PRO A 43 -3.16 -13.71 52.12
N GLY A 44 -3.01 -12.41 52.35
CA GLY A 44 -1.85 -11.69 52.89
C GLY A 44 -0.42 -12.23 52.70
N VAL A 45 0.35 -11.51 51.89
CA VAL A 45 1.81 -11.39 52.05
C VAL A 45 2.20 -9.91 51.95
N GLN A 46 2.73 -9.38 53.06
CA GLN A 46 3.32 -8.05 53.17
C GLN A 46 4.63 -7.97 52.36
N ARG A 47 4.78 -6.95 51.53
CA ARG A 47 6.09 -6.46 51.07
C ARG A 47 6.14 -4.92 51.12
N ALA A 48 7.20 -4.43 51.75
CA ALA A 48 7.49 -3.03 52.04
C ALA A 48 7.84 -2.20 50.78
N PRO A 49 7.72 -0.86 50.84
CA PRO A 49 8.03 0.02 49.72
C PRO A 49 9.55 0.25 49.58
N ALA A 50 10.09 -0.03 48.40
CA ALA A 50 11.45 0.35 48.03
C ALA A 50 11.45 1.78 47.47
N ALA A 51 12.28 2.62 48.10
CA ALA A 51 12.47 4.02 47.79
C ALA A 51 13.05 4.26 46.39
N ALA A 52 12.53 5.31 45.74
CA ALA A 52 13.08 5.89 44.54
C ALA A 52 14.44 6.55 44.84
N VAL A 53 15.49 6.10 44.15
CA VAL A 53 16.77 6.79 44.08
C VAL A 53 17.05 7.13 42.63
N ALA A 54 16.92 8.43 42.33
CA ALA A 54 17.43 9.03 41.12
C ALA A 54 18.95 8.93 41.10
N ALA A 55 19.50 8.23 40.11
CA ALA A 55 20.93 8.17 39.86
C ALA A 55 21.22 8.62 38.42
N ALA A 56 21.80 9.81 38.32
CA ALA A 56 22.39 10.38 37.12
C ALA A 56 23.40 9.39 36.51
N ARG A 57 23.22 9.05 35.22
CA ARG A 57 24.21 8.28 34.46
C ARG A 57 25.20 9.24 33.78
N PRO A 58 26.52 9.10 34.00
CA PRO A 58 27.51 9.90 33.32
C PRO A 58 27.76 9.37 31.91
N ARG A 59 27.92 10.34 31.01
CA ARG A 59 28.34 10.23 29.60
C ARG A 59 29.69 9.49 29.54
N ARG A 60 29.69 8.23 29.07
CA ARG A 60 30.91 7.49 28.75
C ARG A 60 31.32 7.79 27.31
N GLU A 61 32.40 8.54 27.17
CA GLU A 61 33.21 8.63 25.95
C GLU A 61 33.76 7.24 25.60
N LEU A 62 33.31 6.70 24.47
CA LEU A 62 33.88 5.50 23.87
C LEU A 62 35.01 5.93 22.93
N HIS A 63 36.24 5.92 23.45
CA HIS A 63 37.45 5.88 22.63
C HIS A 63 37.44 4.61 21.77
N ARG A 64 37.11 4.75 20.48
CA ARG A 64 37.39 3.74 19.45
C ARG A 64 38.91 3.65 19.25
N ARG A 65 39.52 2.68 19.94
CA ARG A 65 40.85 2.16 19.60
C ARG A 65 40.75 1.51 18.22
N ARG A 66 41.41 2.09 17.21
CA ARG A 66 41.67 1.44 15.92
C ARG A 66 42.57 0.23 16.18
N VAL A 67 42.01 -0.97 15.99
CA VAL A 67 42.80 -2.19 15.79
C VAL A 67 43.00 -2.31 14.27
N PRO A 68 44.23 -2.45 13.76
CA PRO A 68 44.44 -2.70 12.34
C PRO A 68 44.07 -4.16 12.05
N THR A 69 42.94 -4.39 11.39
CA THR A 69 42.57 -5.69 10.84
C THR A 69 43.29 -5.88 9.51
N ALA A 70 44.30 -6.75 9.52
CA ALA A 70 44.86 -7.35 8.33
C ALA A 70 44.02 -8.59 7.95
N ALA A 71 43.65 -8.66 6.66
CA ALA A 71 43.36 -9.84 5.83
C ALA A 71 42.71 -11.09 6.47
N GLY A 72 41.42 -11.30 6.16
CA GLY A 72 40.70 -12.56 6.32
C GLY A 72 39.28 -12.48 5.72
N GLY A 73 39.15 -12.78 4.42
CA GLY A 73 37.95 -12.54 3.59
C GLY A 73 36.78 -13.52 3.77
N GLN A 74 36.24 -13.67 4.98
CA GLN A 74 35.00 -14.44 5.22
C GLN A 74 33.90 -13.68 5.98
N GLY A 75 34.12 -12.41 6.32
CA GLY A 75 33.13 -11.59 7.05
C GLY A 75 32.04 -10.94 6.20
N GLY A 76 32.01 -11.18 4.88
CA GLY A 76 31.08 -10.50 3.96
C GLY A 76 29.68 -11.11 3.86
N SER A 77 29.52 -12.41 4.15
CA SER A 77 28.27 -13.11 3.80
C SER A 77 27.08 -12.74 4.69
N LEU A 78 27.29 -12.50 5.99
CA LEU A 78 26.19 -12.23 6.92
C LEU A 78 25.53 -10.86 6.68
N ASP A 79 26.32 -9.83 6.41
CA ASP A 79 25.81 -8.48 6.14
C ASP A 79 25.05 -8.43 4.80
N GLU A 80 25.51 -9.18 3.80
CA GLU A 80 24.84 -9.32 2.50
C GLU A 80 23.51 -10.06 2.62
N ASP A 81 23.46 -11.14 3.41
CA ASP A 81 22.23 -11.89 3.65
C ASP A 81 21.19 -11.03 4.39
N GLU A 82 21.59 -10.26 5.41
CA GLU A 82 20.67 -9.36 6.14
C GLU A 82 20.19 -8.20 5.25
N ALA A 83 21.06 -7.66 4.39
CA ALA A 83 20.67 -6.64 3.41
C ALA A 83 19.66 -7.21 2.41
N ARG A 84 19.85 -8.45 1.97
CA ARG A 84 18.95 -9.13 1.03
C ARG A 84 17.58 -9.43 1.65
N GLU A 85 17.55 -9.93 2.88
CA GLU A 85 16.30 -10.17 3.61
C GLU A 85 15.49 -8.88 3.79
N ARG A 86 16.16 -7.78 4.13
CA ARG A 86 15.52 -6.46 4.22
C ARG A 86 14.91 -6.01 2.89
N ARG A 87 15.54 -6.33 1.75
CA ARG A 87 14.98 -6.03 0.42
C ARG A 87 13.72 -6.81 0.15
N PHE A 88 13.71 -8.11 0.45
CA PHE A 88 12.52 -8.95 0.30
C PHE A 88 11.36 -8.45 1.14
N VAL A 89 11.59 -8.14 2.41
CA VAL A 89 10.53 -7.63 3.29
C VAL A 89 9.99 -6.29 2.80
N ARG A 90 10.86 -5.37 2.37
CA ARG A 90 10.43 -4.09 1.78
C ARG A 90 9.53 -4.31 0.57
N ALA A 91 9.97 -5.13 -0.38
CA ALA A 91 9.20 -5.44 -1.59
C ALA A 91 7.86 -6.11 -1.23
N LEU A 92 7.89 -7.11 -0.35
CA LEU A 92 6.71 -7.85 0.10
C LEU A 92 5.67 -6.92 0.74
N LEU A 93 6.09 -6.04 1.64
CA LEU A 93 5.22 -5.07 2.29
C LEU A 93 4.59 -4.08 1.30
N LEU A 94 5.39 -3.54 0.38
CA LEU A 94 4.89 -2.60 -0.63
C LEU A 94 3.85 -3.28 -1.53
N ALA A 95 4.13 -4.48 -2.02
CA ALA A 95 3.20 -5.24 -2.86
C ALA A 95 1.94 -5.67 -2.07
N TYR A 96 2.09 -6.06 -0.80
CA TYR A 96 0.96 -6.36 0.08
C TYR A 96 0.06 -5.14 0.24
N PHE A 97 0.60 -3.98 0.61
CA PHE A 97 -0.17 -2.75 0.77
C PHE A 97 -0.88 -2.34 -0.52
N ALA A 98 -0.20 -2.43 -1.66
CA ALA A 98 -0.81 -2.14 -2.96
C ALA A 98 -1.92 -3.14 -3.35
N SER A 99 -1.76 -4.43 -3.03
CA SER A 99 -2.74 -5.47 -3.35
C SER A 99 -4.07 -5.29 -2.61
N GLN A 100 -4.06 -4.60 -1.46
CA GLN A 100 -5.29 -4.23 -0.74
C GLN A 100 -6.19 -3.29 -1.55
N ASN A 101 -5.67 -2.63 -2.60
CA ASN A 101 -6.43 -1.74 -3.46
C ASN A 101 -7.15 -2.47 -4.61
N ARG A 102 -7.40 -3.79 -4.46
CA ARG A 102 -7.98 -4.64 -5.52
C ARG A 102 -7.18 -4.61 -6.84
N SER A 103 -5.92 -4.22 -6.78
CA SER A 103 -5.01 -4.25 -7.92
C SER A 103 -4.54 -5.69 -8.14
N LEU A 104 -4.95 -6.27 -9.27
CA LEU A 104 -4.45 -7.59 -9.67
C LEU A 104 -2.96 -7.51 -9.98
N PHE A 105 -2.51 -6.42 -10.59
CA PHE A 105 -1.10 -6.16 -10.87
C PHE A 105 -0.26 -6.20 -9.59
N ALA A 106 -0.67 -5.51 -8.53
CA ALA A 106 0.05 -5.54 -7.25
C ALA A 106 0.08 -6.94 -6.61
N ALA A 107 -0.99 -7.71 -6.75
CA ALA A 107 -1.01 -9.10 -6.29
C ALA A 107 -0.05 -9.99 -7.10
N LYS A 108 0.11 -9.75 -8.41
CA LYS A 108 1.14 -10.41 -9.24
C LYS A 108 2.54 -10.06 -8.74
N CYS A 109 2.81 -8.77 -8.50
CA CYS A 109 4.09 -8.31 -7.93
C CYS A 109 4.40 -8.97 -6.59
N MET A 110 3.39 -9.15 -5.73
CA MET A 110 3.55 -9.87 -4.47
C MET A 110 3.88 -11.34 -4.69
N ALA A 111 3.20 -12.02 -5.61
CA ALA A 111 3.52 -13.41 -5.97
C ALA A 111 4.94 -13.54 -6.54
N GLU A 112 5.40 -12.62 -7.40
CA GLU A 112 6.77 -12.56 -7.92
C GLU A 112 7.80 -12.48 -6.79
N VAL A 113 7.57 -11.61 -5.80
CA VAL A 113 8.44 -11.47 -4.61
C VAL A 113 8.54 -12.79 -3.86
N VAL A 114 7.40 -13.41 -3.54
CA VAL A 114 7.37 -14.66 -2.79
C VAL A 114 7.95 -15.83 -3.57
N ILE A 115 7.77 -15.87 -4.90
CA ILE A 115 8.43 -16.84 -5.78
C ILE A 115 9.95 -16.70 -5.68
N GLN A 116 10.47 -15.48 -5.74
CA GLN A 116 11.91 -15.27 -5.63
C GLN A 116 12.44 -15.64 -4.23
N MET A 117 11.73 -15.26 -3.17
CA MET A 117 12.04 -15.68 -1.79
C MET A 117 12.09 -17.20 -1.66
N TYR A 118 11.06 -17.89 -2.18
CA TYR A 118 11.00 -19.34 -2.21
C TYR A 118 12.21 -19.93 -2.93
N ARG A 119 12.53 -19.45 -4.13
CA ARG A 119 13.65 -19.95 -4.94
C ARG A 119 15.00 -19.73 -4.26
N GLU A 120 15.14 -18.69 -3.44
CA GLU A 120 16.34 -18.45 -2.62
C GLU A 120 16.36 -19.23 -1.29
N GLY A 121 15.39 -20.11 -1.07
CA GLY A 121 15.31 -20.96 0.12
C GLY A 121 14.86 -20.23 1.38
N VAL A 122 14.22 -19.06 1.24
CA VAL A 122 13.59 -18.34 2.35
C VAL A 122 12.32 -19.08 2.77
N THR A 123 12.20 -19.37 4.06
CA THR A 123 11.03 -20.08 4.61
C THR A 123 9.96 -19.11 5.12
N VAL A 124 8.75 -19.60 5.39
CA VAL A 124 7.67 -18.79 5.99
C VAL A 124 8.09 -18.19 7.34
N ASP A 125 8.84 -18.94 8.15
CA ASP A 125 9.30 -18.46 9.46
C ASP A 125 10.36 -17.36 9.34
N ASP A 126 11.19 -17.39 8.30
CA ASP A 126 12.09 -16.27 8.01
C ASP A 126 11.31 -15.00 7.73
N VAL A 127 10.22 -15.12 6.97
CA VAL A 127 9.37 -13.97 6.67
C VAL A 127 8.76 -13.41 7.94
N LYS A 128 8.27 -14.26 8.87
CA LYS A 128 7.75 -13.83 10.17
C LYS A 128 8.82 -13.08 10.99
N VAL A 129 10.02 -13.66 11.09
CA VAL A 129 11.15 -13.04 11.82
C VAL A 129 11.52 -11.70 11.19
N ALA A 130 11.62 -11.65 9.86
CA ALA A 130 12.02 -10.45 9.14
C ALA A 130 10.94 -9.35 9.20
N LEU A 131 9.65 -9.71 9.20
CA LEU A 131 8.53 -8.79 9.46
C LEU A 131 8.58 -8.23 10.89
N SER A 132 8.86 -9.08 11.87
CA SER A 132 8.99 -8.67 13.28
C SER A 132 10.17 -7.69 13.46
N LEU A 133 11.32 -7.96 12.83
CA LEU A 133 12.48 -7.05 12.83
C LEU A 133 12.16 -5.73 12.13
N ALA A 134 11.45 -5.77 11.00
CA ALA A 134 11.00 -4.56 10.31
C ALA A 134 10.04 -3.73 11.19
N GLY A 135 9.13 -4.38 11.93
CA GLY A 135 8.26 -3.72 12.89
C GLY A 135 9.03 -2.98 13.99
N LEU A 136 10.06 -3.61 14.55
CA LEU A 136 10.95 -2.99 15.55
C LEU A 136 11.71 -1.78 15.00
N GLN A 137 12.21 -1.86 13.76
CA GLN A 137 12.93 -0.76 13.12
C GLN A 137 12.05 0.47 12.85
N HIS A 138 10.74 0.30 12.69
CA HIS A 138 9.78 1.36 12.39
C HIS A 138 9.01 1.86 13.64
N GLY A 139 9.52 1.60 14.85
CA GLY A 139 8.92 2.12 16.08
C GLY A 139 7.79 1.25 16.66
N GLY A 140 7.70 -0.02 16.27
CA GLY A 140 6.95 -1.04 17.00
C GLY A 140 5.82 -1.70 16.22
N GLN A 141 5.03 -0.95 15.43
CA GLN A 141 3.88 -1.52 14.74
C GLN A 141 3.78 -1.05 13.28
N LEU A 142 4.31 -1.86 12.37
CA LEU A 142 4.22 -1.64 10.92
C LEU A 142 2.94 -2.26 10.32
N LEU A 143 2.57 -3.44 10.81
CA LEU A 143 1.34 -4.15 10.48
C LEU A 143 0.48 -4.32 11.73
N SER A 144 -0.84 -4.34 11.57
CA SER A 144 -1.68 -4.89 12.64
C SER A 144 -1.43 -6.39 12.75
N PRO A 145 -1.61 -7.03 13.92
CA PRO A 145 -1.42 -8.47 14.06
C PRO A 145 -2.24 -9.28 13.06
N VAL A 146 -3.45 -8.80 12.77
CA VAL A 146 -4.34 -9.41 11.76
C VAL A 146 -3.77 -9.26 10.34
N ASP A 147 -3.24 -8.09 9.98
CA ASP A 147 -2.60 -7.90 8.67
C ASP A 147 -1.34 -8.76 8.52
N GLU A 148 -0.56 -8.91 9.60
CA GLU A 148 0.62 -9.77 9.62
C GLU A 148 0.25 -11.24 9.43
N ASP A 149 -0.74 -11.74 10.16
CA ASP A 149 -1.26 -13.11 10.01
C ASP A 149 -1.78 -13.37 8.59
N VAL A 150 -2.50 -12.41 8.00
CA VAL A 150 -3.01 -12.49 6.62
C VAL A 150 -1.85 -12.55 5.62
N LEU A 151 -0.86 -11.66 5.74
CA LEU A 151 0.30 -11.63 4.86
C LEU A 151 1.10 -12.94 4.96
N VAL A 152 1.39 -13.41 6.18
CA VAL A 152 2.11 -14.67 6.41
C VAL A 152 1.32 -15.85 5.86
N SER A 153 0.00 -15.87 6.00
CA SER A 153 -0.86 -16.89 5.40
C SER A 153 -0.79 -16.88 3.87
N TRP A 154 -0.78 -15.71 3.24
CA TRP A 154 -0.65 -15.58 1.78
C TRP A 154 0.71 -16.07 1.29
N VAL A 155 1.80 -15.70 1.99
CA VAL A 155 3.16 -16.21 1.71
C VAL A 155 3.18 -17.73 1.78
N ALA A 156 2.60 -18.32 2.83
CA ALA A 156 2.54 -19.78 2.99
C ALA A 156 1.76 -20.45 1.85
N VAL A 157 0.60 -19.91 1.47
CA VAL A 157 -0.22 -20.45 0.36
C VAL A 157 0.55 -20.42 -0.97
N ILE A 158 1.26 -19.33 -1.27
CA ILE A 158 2.09 -19.21 -2.47
C ILE A 158 3.22 -20.26 -2.42
N MET A 159 3.98 -20.32 -1.33
CA MET A 159 5.10 -21.27 -1.19
C MET A 159 4.64 -22.73 -1.31
N MET A 160 3.48 -23.08 -0.72
CA MET A 160 2.89 -24.41 -0.86
C MET A 160 2.51 -24.73 -2.31
N ALA A 161 1.97 -23.75 -3.05
CA ALA A 161 1.65 -23.94 -4.47
C ALA A 161 2.91 -24.21 -5.30
N LEU A 162 4.00 -23.49 -5.04
CA LEU A 162 5.29 -23.67 -5.70
C LEU A 162 5.90 -25.04 -5.42
N GLN A 163 5.86 -25.49 -4.16
CA GLN A 163 6.30 -26.83 -3.77
C GLN A 163 5.47 -27.91 -4.49
N MET A 164 4.16 -27.72 -4.60
CA MET A 164 3.25 -28.71 -5.16
C MET A 164 3.44 -28.91 -6.68
N VAL A 165 3.73 -27.85 -7.41
CA VAL A 165 4.05 -27.94 -8.85
C VAL A 165 5.53 -28.25 -9.12
N GLY A 166 6.35 -28.29 -8.06
CA GLY A 166 7.76 -28.62 -8.11
C GLY A 166 8.61 -27.55 -8.79
N VAL A 167 8.43 -26.28 -8.43
CA VAL A 167 9.37 -25.22 -8.83
C VAL A 167 10.72 -25.48 -8.15
N PRO A 168 11.85 -25.57 -8.89
CA PRO A 168 13.14 -25.83 -8.30
C PRO A 168 13.69 -24.60 -7.57
N LEU A 169 14.39 -24.88 -6.46
CA LEU A 169 15.18 -23.89 -5.75
C LEU A 169 16.42 -23.52 -6.57
N LEU A 170 16.97 -22.33 -6.31
CA LEU A 170 18.30 -21.98 -6.77
C LEU A 170 19.34 -22.75 -5.95
N PRO A 171 20.56 -23.01 -6.47
CA PRO A 171 21.60 -23.72 -5.72
C PRO A 171 21.87 -23.14 -4.33
N GLN A 172 21.86 -21.80 -4.21
CA GLN A 172 22.00 -21.10 -2.93
C GLN A 172 20.84 -21.41 -1.96
N GLY A 173 19.62 -21.51 -2.48
CA GLY A 173 18.43 -21.86 -1.69
C GLY A 173 18.42 -23.32 -1.26
N GLU A 174 18.91 -24.23 -2.10
CA GLU A 174 19.11 -25.65 -1.72
C GLU A 174 20.12 -25.78 -0.59
N GLU A 175 21.27 -25.11 -0.69
CA GLU A 175 22.28 -25.09 0.36
C GLU A 175 21.72 -24.52 1.67
N ARG A 176 20.97 -23.41 1.59
CA ARG A 176 20.34 -22.77 2.75
C ARG A 176 19.34 -23.71 3.41
N ARG A 177 18.52 -24.42 2.62
CA ARG A 177 17.56 -25.41 3.13
C ARG A 177 18.26 -26.60 3.78
N GLN A 178 19.30 -27.16 3.15
CA GLN A 178 20.07 -28.26 3.70
C GLN A 178 20.76 -27.91 5.02
N ARG A 179 21.30 -26.68 5.14
CA ARG A 179 21.89 -26.20 6.41
C ARG A 179 20.85 -26.17 7.54
N ARG A 180 19.63 -25.71 7.26
CA ARG A 180 18.55 -25.68 8.25
C ARG A 180 18.07 -27.06 8.65
N GLU A 181 17.96 -27.96 7.68
CA GLU A 181 17.63 -29.36 7.95
C GLU A 181 18.71 -30.01 8.82
N ALA A 182 19.98 -29.70 8.59
CA ALA A 182 21.10 -30.13 9.44
C ALA A 182 21.07 -29.51 10.85
N ASP A 183 20.64 -28.25 10.98
CA ASP A 183 20.51 -27.54 12.25
C ASP A 183 19.25 -27.97 13.06
N GLY A 184 18.47 -28.93 12.54
CA GLY A 184 17.27 -29.44 13.21
C GLY A 184 16.06 -28.49 13.14
N GLY A 185 16.14 -27.42 12.34
CA GLY A 185 15.05 -26.47 12.11
C GLY A 185 13.99 -26.94 11.11
N GLY A 186 14.05 -28.20 10.66
CA GLY A 186 13.20 -28.75 9.60
C GLY A 186 11.94 -29.46 10.06
N ALA A 187 11.55 -29.37 11.34
CA ALA A 187 10.25 -29.85 11.78
C ALA A 187 9.19 -28.88 11.24
N GLU A 188 8.78 -29.06 9.97
CA GLU A 188 7.63 -28.39 9.40
C GLU A 188 6.46 -28.58 10.37
N ASP A 189 5.94 -27.48 10.90
CA ASP A 189 4.81 -27.50 11.82
C ASP A 189 3.64 -28.24 11.14
N THR A 190 3.47 -29.52 11.46
CA THR A 190 2.33 -30.35 11.05
C THR A 190 1.06 -29.93 11.81
N SER A 191 0.87 -28.62 11.99
CA SER A 191 -0.35 -28.07 12.56
C SER A 191 -1.53 -28.47 11.67
N GLY A 192 -2.68 -28.79 12.29
CA GLY A 192 -3.88 -29.18 11.56
C GLY A 192 -4.34 -28.12 10.54
N MET A 193 -4.03 -26.84 10.80
CA MET A 193 -4.28 -25.74 9.87
C MET A 193 -3.41 -25.83 8.60
N GLY A 194 -2.13 -26.20 8.74
CA GLY A 194 -1.23 -26.42 7.61
C GLY A 194 -1.74 -27.51 6.65
N MET A 195 -2.23 -28.63 7.19
CA MET A 195 -2.82 -29.70 6.37
C MET A 195 -4.08 -29.24 5.63
N GLY A 196 -4.93 -28.44 6.28
CA GLY A 196 -6.13 -27.87 5.65
C GLY A 196 -5.80 -26.94 4.48
N LEU A 197 -4.82 -26.05 4.67
CA LEU A 197 -4.32 -25.17 3.60
C LEU A 197 -3.67 -25.96 2.45
N GLN A 198 -2.90 -27.00 2.76
CA GLN A 198 -2.31 -27.86 1.74
C GLN A 198 -3.38 -28.57 0.88
N GLY A 199 -4.46 -29.04 1.51
CA GLY A 199 -5.62 -29.62 0.80
C GLY A 199 -6.30 -28.60 -0.12
N LEU A 200 -6.48 -27.36 0.35
CA LEU A 200 -7.02 -26.26 -0.46
C LEU A 200 -6.12 -25.92 -1.66
N VAL A 201 -4.81 -25.83 -1.44
CA VAL A 201 -3.82 -25.55 -2.50
C VAL A 201 -3.89 -26.65 -3.54
N ARG A 202 -3.96 -27.92 -3.13
CA ARG A 202 -4.09 -29.07 -4.04
C ARG A 202 -5.32 -28.97 -4.94
N ILE A 203 -6.49 -28.73 -4.36
CA ILE A 203 -7.73 -28.56 -5.13
C ILE A 203 -7.60 -27.38 -6.10
N SER A 204 -6.94 -26.29 -5.69
CA SER A 204 -6.77 -25.09 -6.52
C SER A 204 -5.79 -25.33 -7.68
N VAL A 205 -4.70 -26.07 -7.44
CA VAL A 205 -3.76 -26.51 -8.47
C VAL A 205 -4.47 -27.44 -9.47
N ASP A 206 -5.23 -28.43 -8.99
CA ASP A 206 -5.99 -29.34 -9.85
C ASP A 206 -6.99 -28.58 -10.74
N LYS A 207 -7.67 -27.55 -10.19
CA LYS A 207 -8.55 -26.66 -10.97
C LYS A 207 -7.81 -25.88 -12.06
N PHE A 208 -6.62 -25.37 -11.75
CA PHE A 208 -5.78 -24.67 -12.72
C PHE A 208 -5.35 -25.61 -13.86
N LEU A 209 -4.88 -26.81 -13.51
CA LEU A 209 -4.48 -27.84 -14.49
C LEU A 209 -5.66 -28.30 -15.36
N ALA A 210 -6.88 -28.26 -14.82
CA ALA A 210 -8.11 -28.49 -15.59
C ALA A 210 -8.48 -27.32 -16.54
N GLY A 211 -7.67 -26.26 -16.62
CA GLY A 211 -7.89 -25.12 -17.52
C GLY A 211 -8.71 -23.97 -16.91
N THR A 212 -8.81 -23.90 -15.58
CA THR A 212 -9.39 -22.72 -14.90
C THR A 212 -8.34 -21.63 -14.79
N ASP A 213 -8.51 -20.55 -15.54
CA ASP A 213 -7.71 -19.33 -15.40
C ASP A 213 -8.32 -18.39 -14.34
N LEU A 214 -7.58 -17.33 -13.99
CA LEU A 214 -8.05 -16.37 -12.98
C LEU A 214 -9.36 -15.69 -13.39
N PHE A 215 -9.52 -15.36 -14.68
CA PHE A 215 -10.72 -14.71 -15.20
C PHE A 215 -11.96 -15.59 -15.02
N ARG A 216 -11.89 -16.86 -15.44
CA ARG A 216 -12.96 -17.85 -15.25
C ARG A 216 -13.28 -18.06 -13.78
N LEU A 217 -12.26 -18.12 -12.92
CA LEU A 217 -12.47 -18.24 -11.47
C LEU A 217 -13.19 -17.01 -10.90
N GLN A 218 -12.78 -15.80 -11.28
CA GLN A 218 -13.43 -14.56 -10.85
C GLN A 218 -14.90 -14.54 -11.28
N LEU A 219 -15.17 -14.95 -12.52
CA LEU A 219 -16.54 -15.06 -13.02
C LEU A 219 -17.36 -16.07 -12.22
N GLN A 220 -16.84 -17.29 -12.01
CA GLN A 220 -17.52 -18.33 -11.21
C GLN A 220 -17.87 -17.83 -9.81
N GLN A 221 -16.95 -17.12 -9.17
CA GLN A 221 -17.17 -16.57 -7.83
C GLN A 221 -18.17 -15.40 -7.84
N SER A 222 -18.18 -14.58 -8.90
CA SER A 222 -19.17 -13.52 -9.07
C SER A 222 -20.59 -14.08 -9.25
N MET A 223 -20.74 -15.17 -10.02
CA MET A 223 -22.02 -15.87 -10.22
C MET A 223 -22.49 -16.56 -8.93
N ALA A 224 -21.58 -17.21 -8.20
CA ALA A 224 -21.88 -17.83 -6.92
C ALA A 224 -22.39 -16.79 -5.90
N GLY A 225 -21.75 -15.62 -5.83
CA GLY A 225 -22.18 -14.52 -4.96
C GLY A 225 -23.53 -13.90 -5.35
N GLN A 226 -23.98 -14.03 -6.60
CA GLN A 226 -25.31 -13.58 -7.05
C GLN A 226 -26.41 -14.62 -6.76
N MET A 227 -26.08 -15.92 -6.73
CA MET A 227 -27.03 -17.01 -6.50
C MET A 227 -27.36 -17.25 -5.03
N GLU A 228 -26.54 -16.78 -4.09
CA GLU A 228 -26.89 -16.69 -2.66
C GLU A 228 -27.92 -15.57 -2.44
N GLY A 229 -29.10 -15.77 -3.01
CA GLY A 229 -30.19 -14.82 -3.06
C GLY A 229 -30.91 -14.69 -1.71
N ASP A 230 -30.49 -13.70 -0.92
CA ASP A 230 -31.38 -12.74 -0.25
C ASP A 230 -30.50 -11.58 0.24
N PRO A 231 -30.62 -10.34 -0.28
CA PRO A 231 -29.78 -9.21 0.15
C PRO A 231 -29.95 -8.86 1.64
N GLU A 232 -31.00 -9.37 2.28
CA GLU A 232 -31.27 -9.18 3.71
C GLU A 232 -30.89 -10.39 4.59
N ALA A 233 -30.67 -11.58 4.03
CA ALA A 233 -30.41 -12.79 4.80
C ALA A 233 -28.96 -13.30 4.60
N ALA A 234 -28.09 -12.93 5.54
CA ALA A 234 -26.74 -13.47 5.74
C ALA A 234 -25.77 -13.29 4.55
N GLY A 235 -25.05 -12.16 4.53
CA GLY A 235 -23.92 -12.00 3.61
C GLY A 235 -22.89 -13.13 3.73
N GLU A 236 -22.19 -13.43 2.62
CA GLU A 236 -21.19 -14.50 2.51
C GLU A 236 -20.37 -14.67 3.80
N SER A 237 -20.30 -15.90 4.30
CA SER A 237 -19.48 -16.22 5.47
C SER A 237 -18.03 -15.76 5.25
N PRO A 238 -17.40 -15.09 6.24
CA PRO A 238 -16.00 -14.67 6.15
C PRO A 238 -15.05 -15.82 5.77
N ALA A 239 -15.36 -17.05 6.19
CA ALA A 239 -14.59 -18.24 5.84
C ALA A 239 -14.63 -18.55 4.33
N VAL A 240 -15.78 -18.38 3.68
CA VAL A 240 -15.93 -18.58 2.23
C VAL A 240 -15.12 -17.54 1.46
N ARG A 241 -15.12 -16.28 1.92
CA ARG A 241 -14.29 -15.23 1.31
C ARG A 241 -12.81 -15.55 1.40
N VAL A 242 -12.32 -15.96 2.57
CA VAL A 242 -10.90 -16.35 2.73
C VAL A 242 -10.56 -17.52 1.81
N LEU A 243 -11.45 -18.52 1.69
CA LEU A 243 -11.27 -19.64 0.78
C LEU A 243 -11.16 -19.18 -0.69
N GLN A 244 -12.08 -18.33 -1.13
CA GLN A 244 -12.08 -17.78 -2.48
C GLN A 244 -10.82 -16.96 -2.78
N GLN A 245 -10.37 -16.15 -1.81
CA GLN A 245 -9.14 -15.35 -1.91
C GLN A 245 -7.90 -16.24 -2.04
N ASN A 246 -7.78 -17.27 -1.19
CA ASN A 246 -6.66 -18.21 -1.26
C ASN A 246 -6.66 -19.00 -2.57
N THR A 247 -7.82 -19.42 -3.08
CA THR A 247 -7.91 -20.06 -4.41
C THR A 247 -7.49 -19.11 -5.54
N ARG A 248 -7.89 -17.84 -5.49
CA ARG A 248 -7.43 -16.81 -6.45
C ARG A 248 -5.91 -16.65 -6.39
N LEU A 249 -5.36 -16.59 -5.18
CA LEU A 249 -3.93 -16.41 -4.97
C LEU A 249 -3.11 -17.59 -5.52
N VAL A 250 -3.58 -18.82 -5.34
CA VAL A 250 -2.94 -20.00 -5.93
C VAL A 250 -2.96 -19.94 -7.44
N ILE A 251 -4.13 -19.71 -8.06
CA ILE A 251 -4.24 -19.63 -9.52
C ILE A 251 -3.38 -18.49 -10.10
N LEU A 252 -3.40 -17.32 -9.46
CA LEU A 252 -2.55 -16.19 -9.81
C LEU A 252 -1.05 -16.56 -9.77
N THR A 253 -0.63 -17.25 -8.71
CA THR A 253 0.76 -17.70 -8.56
C THR A 253 1.16 -18.61 -9.71
N LEU A 254 0.30 -19.56 -10.10
CA LEU A 254 0.58 -20.49 -11.20
C LEU A 254 0.65 -19.78 -12.55
N GLU A 255 -0.19 -18.77 -12.78
CA GLU A 255 -0.09 -17.90 -13.96
C GLU A 255 1.25 -17.16 -13.97
N VAL A 256 1.67 -16.56 -12.85
CA VAL A 256 2.97 -15.87 -12.75
C VAL A 256 4.14 -16.83 -12.99
N VAL A 257 4.14 -18.03 -12.39
CA VAL A 257 5.18 -19.05 -12.61
C VAL A 257 5.28 -19.44 -14.08
N ARG A 258 4.12 -19.63 -14.74
CA ARG A 258 4.03 -19.94 -16.17
C ARG A 258 4.54 -18.80 -17.02
N ASP A 259 4.16 -17.56 -16.71
CA ASP A 259 4.53 -16.36 -17.47
C ASP A 259 6.03 -16.04 -17.31
N MET A 260 6.61 -16.33 -16.14
CA MET A 260 8.06 -16.28 -15.88
C MET A 260 8.83 -17.40 -16.59
N GLY A 261 8.15 -18.41 -17.15
CA GLY A 261 8.79 -19.54 -17.81
C GLY A 261 9.63 -20.40 -16.87
N LEU A 262 9.26 -20.45 -15.58
CA LEU A 262 10.00 -21.24 -14.61
C LEU A 262 9.79 -22.75 -14.86
N PRO A 263 10.85 -23.57 -14.77
CA PRO A 263 10.70 -25.01 -14.88
C PRO A 263 9.86 -25.56 -13.72
N THR A 264 8.94 -26.48 -14.02
CA THR A 264 8.08 -27.16 -13.04
C THR A 264 8.06 -28.66 -13.30
N VAL A 265 7.89 -29.46 -12.24
CA VAL A 265 7.69 -30.91 -12.36
C VAL A 265 6.33 -31.22 -12.98
N VAL A 266 5.31 -30.46 -12.59
CA VAL A 266 3.97 -30.53 -13.19
C VAL A 266 3.89 -29.51 -14.33
N PRO A 267 3.67 -29.91 -15.58
CA PRO A 267 3.63 -28.97 -16.70
C PRO A 267 2.45 -28.00 -16.56
N LEU A 268 2.73 -26.70 -16.49
CA LEU A 268 1.72 -25.64 -16.38
C LEU A 268 1.16 -25.19 -17.75
N ASN A 269 1.31 -26.02 -18.77
CA ASN A 269 0.75 -25.73 -20.09
C ASN A 269 -0.78 -25.81 -19.98
N GLN A 270 -1.47 -24.71 -20.31
CA GLN A 270 -2.92 -24.75 -20.39
C GLN A 270 -3.33 -25.83 -21.40
N PRO A 271 -4.36 -26.65 -21.08
CA PRO A 271 -4.95 -27.49 -22.10
C PRO A 271 -5.35 -26.61 -23.29
N PRO A 272 -5.14 -27.06 -24.54
CA PRO A 272 -5.55 -26.31 -25.70
C PRO A 272 -7.01 -25.88 -25.52
N ALA A 273 -7.30 -24.61 -25.85
CA ALA A 273 -8.65 -24.06 -25.73
C ALA A 273 -9.66 -25.10 -26.23
N PRO A 274 -10.74 -25.38 -25.48
CA PRO A 274 -11.70 -26.41 -25.86
C PRO A 274 -12.07 -26.15 -27.31
N MET A 275 -11.68 -27.10 -28.19
CA MET A 275 -12.07 -27.04 -29.59
C MET A 275 -13.58 -26.90 -29.61
N GLU A 276 -14.06 -26.05 -30.52
CA GLU A 276 -15.45 -25.60 -30.62
C GLU A 276 -16.44 -26.72 -30.29
N PRO A 277 -17.51 -26.43 -29.53
CA PRO A 277 -18.51 -27.44 -29.22
C PRO A 277 -19.03 -28.00 -30.55
N GLU A 278 -18.79 -29.29 -30.79
CA GLU A 278 -19.43 -30.00 -31.88
C GLU A 278 -20.94 -29.78 -31.73
N GLU A 279 -21.55 -29.25 -32.79
CA GLU A 279 -22.95 -28.86 -32.88
C GLU A 279 -23.88 -30.08 -32.72
N GLU A 280 -24.08 -30.57 -31.49
CA GLU A 280 -25.12 -31.56 -31.21
C GLU A 280 -26.04 -31.07 -30.07
N GLY A 281 -27.20 -30.53 -30.48
CA GLY A 281 -28.39 -30.43 -29.63
C GLY A 281 -28.73 -29.04 -29.08
N ALA A 282 -29.11 -28.12 -29.97
CA ALA A 282 -29.79 -26.87 -29.60
C ALA A 282 -31.25 -27.14 -29.20
N GLU A 283 -31.67 -26.67 -28.01
CA GLU A 283 -32.96 -25.93 -27.88
C GLU A 283 -33.25 -25.26 -26.51
N GLU A 284 -32.44 -25.42 -25.44
CA GLU A 284 -32.75 -24.77 -24.13
C GLU A 284 -31.77 -23.67 -23.65
N GLY A 285 -30.84 -23.19 -24.50
CA GLY A 285 -29.69 -22.39 -24.07
C GLY A 285 -29.64 -20.90 -24.44
N ALA A 286 -30.73 -20.24 -24.86
CA ALA A 286 -30.65 -18.89 -25.47
C ALA A 286 -30.04 -17.80 -24.56
N ALA A 287 -30.26 -17.87 -23.24
CA ALA A 287 -29.66 -16.91 -22.29
C ALA A 287 -28.17 -17.22 -21.98
N ALA A 288 -27.79 -18.50 -21.97
CA ALA A 288 -26.40 -18.91 -21.81
C ALA A 288 -25.56 -18.61 -23.07
N ALA A 289 -26.16 -18.72 -24.25
CA ALA A 289 -25.53 -18.41 -25.53
C ALA A 289 -25.21 -16.92 -25.70
N ALA A 290 -26.07 -16.01 -25.20
CA ALA A 290 -25.81 -14.57 -25.23
C ALA A 290 -24.64 -14.17 -24.31
N ALA A 291 -24.59 -14.73 -23.09
CA ALA A 291 -23.45 -14.54 -22.18
C ALA A 291 -22.15 -15.16 -22.73
N ALA A 292 -22.25 -16.31 -23.40
CA ALA A 292 -21.12 -16.94 -24.08
C ALA A 292 -20.63 -16.12 -25.29
N GLN A 293 -21.52 -15.45 -26.04
CA GLN A 293 -21.13 -14.56 -27.14
C GLN A 293 -20.45 -13.27 -26.67
N GLU A 294 -20.96 -12.63 -25.60
CA GLU A 294 -20.26 -11.49 -24.98
C GLU A 294 -18.89 -11.90 -24.43
N GLN A 295 -18.80 -13.10 -23.84
CA GLN A 295 -17.53 -13.70 -23.43
C GLN A 295 -16.57 -13.91 -24.60
N GLN A 296 -17.05 -14.47 -25.71
CA GLN A 296 -16.20 -14.73 -26.89
C GLN A 296 -15.72 -13.42 -27.52
N GLN A 297 -16.54 -12.36 -27.50
CA GLN A 297 -16.14 -11.02 -27.95
C GLN A 297 -15.06 -10.41 -27.04
N GLN A 298 -15.21 -10.45 -25.72
CA GLN A 298 -14.18 -9.96 -24.80
C GLN A 298 -12.88 -10.76 -24.88
N GLN A 299 -12.98 -12.09 -25.04
CA GLN A 299 -11.82 -12.96 -25.16
C GLN A 299 -11.10 -12.77 -26.50
N GLN A 300 -11.83 -12.54 -27.60
CA GLN A 300 -11.23 -12.16 -28.88
C GLN A 300 -10.57 -10.78 -28.82
N GLN A 301 -11.15 -9.82 -28.09
CA GLN A 301 -10.53 -8.50 -27.92
C GLN A 301 -9.22 -8.60 -27.12
N GLN A 302 -9.19 -9.40 -26.05
CA GLN A 302 -7.95 -9.67 -25.30
C GLN A 302 -6.92 -10.49 -26.10
N GLN A 303 -7.35 -11.46 -26.92
CA GLN A 303 -6.42 -12.23 -27.76
C GLN A 303 -5.86 -11.41 -28.93
N GLN A 304 -6.64 -10.48 -29.50
CA GLN A 304 -6.17 -9.57 -30.54
C GLN A 304 -5.19 -8.53 -30.00
N LEU A 305 -5.36 -8.08 -28.76
CA LEU A 305 -4.38 -7.21 -28.07
C LEU A 305 -3.17 -8.00 -27.51
N GLY A 306 -3.36 -9.26 -27.13
CA GLY A 306 -2.35 -10.12 -26.48
C GLY A 306 -1.49 -10.99 -27.41
N GLY A 307 -1.65 -10.88 -28.74
CA GLY A 307 -0.95 -11.71 -29.73
C GLY A 307 0.57 -11.53 -29.79
N GLN A 308 1.11 -10.47 -29.20
CA GLN A 308 2.54 -10.37 -28.93
C GLN A 308 2.81 -10.94 -27.54
N ARG A 309 2.97 -12.27 -27.47
CA ARG A 309 3.58 -12.89 -26.30
C ARG A 309 4.93 -12.21 -26.12
N PRO A 310 5.17 -11.43 -25.04
CA PRO A 310 6.43 -10.75 -24.84
C PRO A 310 7.55 -11.79 -24.94
N PRO A 311 8.70 -11.45 -25.52
CA PRO A 311 9.79 -12.40 -25.67
C PRO A 311 10.03 -13.09 -24.34
N VAL A 312 10.03 -14.44 -24.36
CA VAL A 312 10.30 -15.28 -23.21
C VAL A 312 11.70 -14.93 -22.72
N GLY A 313 11.75 -14.04 -21.74
CA GLY A 313 12.96 -13.39 -21.27
C GLY A 313 12.53 -12.34 -20.27
N LEU A 314 12.61 -12.71 -18.99
CA LEU A 314 12.39 -11.90 -17.79
C LEU A 314 11.94 -10.46 -18.09
N ALA A 315 10.63 -10.21 -18.14
CA ALA A 315 10.19 -8.86 -17.83
C ALA A 315 10.77 -8.57 -16.44
N PRO A 316 11.59 -7.52 -16.29
CA PRO A 316 12.21 -7.19 -15.01
C PRO A 316 11.10 -7.01 -13.97
N GLY A 317 10.93 -8.02 -13.13
CA GLY A 317 9.83 -8.11 -12.17
C GLY A 317 9.92 -7.02 -11.14
N PHE A 318 8.85 -6.80 -10.38
CA PHE A 318 8.82 -5.82 -9.29
C PHE A 318 9.96 -6.03 -8.27
N MET A 319 10.44 -7.27 -8.12
CA MET A 319 11.64 -7.59 -7.36
C MET A 319 12.88 -6.79 -7.82
N LEU A 320 13.07 -6.63 -9.12
CA LEU A 320 14.18 -5.86 -9.65
C LEU A 320 14.07 -4.39 -9.27
N ALA A 321 12.86 -3.85 -9.24
CA ALA A 321 12.61 -2.47 -8.85
C ALA A 321 12.96 -2.16 -7.38
N CYS A 322 12.95 -3.18 -6.53
CA CYS A 322 13.31 -3.07 -5.12
C CYS A 322 14.79 -3.37 -4.85
N ASP A 323 15.58 -3.77 -5.86
CA ASP A 323 17.00 -4.09 -5.72
C ASP A 323 17.89 -3.14 -6.55
N PRO A 324 18.58 -2.18 -5.91
CA PRO A 324 19.45 -1.25 -6.62
C PRO A 324 20.68 -1.90 -7.25
N ASP A 325 21.17 -3.03 -6.71
CA ASP A 325 22.36 -3.70 -7.20
C ASP A 325 22.03 -4.47 -8.48
N LEU A 326 20.89 -5.16 -8.50
CA LEU A 326 20.41 -5.85 -9.69
C LEU A 326 20.03 -4.86 -10.80
N LEU A 327 19.47 -3.69 -10.46
CA LEU A 327 19.21 -2.62 -11.43
C LEU A 327 20.48 -2.11 -12.11
N GLY A 328 21.60 -2.06 -11.38
CA GLY A 328 22.89 -1.64 -11.92
C GLY A 328 23.54 -2.66 -12.86
N ALA A 329 23.13 -3.94 -12.79
CA ALA A 329 23.68 -5.02 -13.60
C ALA A 329 22.99 -5.16 -14.97
N LEU A 330 21.90 -4.42 -15.23
CA LEU A 330 21.13 -4.53 -16.48
C LEU A 330 21.85 -3.85 -17.64
N GLY A 331 21.82 -4.51 -18.80
CA GLY A 331 22.53 -4.05 -19.99
C GLY A 331 21.82 -2.92 -20.76
N SER A 332 20.54 -2.66 -20.49
CA SER A 332 19.77 -1.59 -21.14
C SER A 332 19.42 -0.48 -20.14
N ALA A 333 19.42 0.77 -20.60
CA ALA A 333 19.01 1.92 -19.79
C ALA A 333 17.48 1.95 -19.52
N ASP A 334 16.71 1.22 -20.32
CA ASP A 334 15.26 1.21 -20.31
C ASP A 334 14.67 0.33 -19.19
N GLU A 335 15.27 -0.83 -18.94
CA GLU A 335 14.85 -1.76 -17.89
C GLU A 335 14.89 -1.15 -16.48
N PRO A 336 15.97 -0.46 -16.04
CA PRO A 336 16.00 0.10 -14.70
C PRO A 336 15.00 1.25 -14.53
N GLN A 337 14.71 1.99 -15.60
CA GLN A 337 13.71 3.04 -15.59
C GLN A 337 12.30 2.46 -15.46
N ARG A 338 11.98 1.39 -16.21
CA ARG A 338 10.70 0.68 -16.08
C ARG A 338 10.52 0.10 -14.68
N ALA A 339 11.55 -0.55 -14.15
CA ALA A 339 11.51 -1.10 -12.80
C ALA A 339 11.22 0.01 -11.77
N ALA A 340 11.95 1.12 -11.81
CA ALA A 340 11.69 2.26 -10.92
C ALA A 340 10.26 2.82 -11.06
N ALA A 341 9.72 2.90 -12.28
CA ALA A 341 8.34 3.30 -12.53
C ALA A 341 7.34 2.33 -11.88
N VAL A 342 7.54 1.02 -12.03
CA VAL A 342 6.68 -0.01 -11.40
C VAL A 342 6.74 0.10 -9.87
N ARG A 343 7.93 0.32 -9.28
CA ARG A 343 8.03 0.56 -7.83
C ARG A 343 7.29 1.81 -7.40
N LEU A 344 7.41 2.91 -8.14
CA LEU A 344 6.63 4.12 -7.88
C LEU A 344 5.12 3.84 -7.92
N LEU A 345 4.65 3.07 -8.90
CA LEU A 345 3.24 2.69 -9.01
C LEU A 345 2.78 1.87 -7.80
N ILE A 346 3.54 0.83 -7.40
CA ILE A 346 3.19 -0.01 -6.25
C ILE A 346 3.21 0.80 -4.95
N SER A 347 4.23 1.62 -4.73
CA SER A 347 4.31 2.49 -3.55
C SER A 347 3.21 3.54 -3.54
N PHE A 348 2.83 4.08 -4.70
CA PHE A 348 1.66 4.96 -4.84
C PHE A 348 0.35 4.24 -4.49
N MET A 349 0.12 3.02 -4.98
CA MET A 349 -1.11 2.26 -4.68
C MET A 349 -1.28 2.02 -3.18
N GLY A 350 -0.20 1.66 -2.48
CA GLY A 350 -0.22 1.56 -1.02
C GLY A 350 -0.44 2.91 -0.34
N ALA A 351 0.25 3.96 -0.79
CA ALA A 351 0.13 5.30 -0.21
C ALA A 351 -1.27 5.90 -0.38
N ALA A 352 -1.93 5.66 -1.52
CA ALA A 352 -3.29 6.10 -1.81
C ALA A 352 -4.33 5.49 -0.84
N LEU A 353 -4.05 4.31 -0.30
CA LEU A 353 -4.83 3.66 0.76
C LEU A 353 -4.52 4.19 2.17
N GLY A 354 -3.59 5.13 2.30
CA GLY A 354 -3.19 5.72 3.58
C GLY A 354 -2.00 5.03 4.27
N TRP A 355 -1.30 4.12 3.59
CA TRP A 355 -0.11 3.48 4.17
C TRP A 355 1.09 4.42 4.13
N GLN A 356 1.47 4.93 5.32
CA GLN A 356 2.56 5.89 5.45
C GLN A 356 3.92 5.31 5.02
N TYR A 357 4.15 4.01 5.24
CA TYR A 357 5.34 3.31 4.77
C TYR A 357 5.50 3.41 3.25
N SER A 358 4.43 3.12 2.50
CA SER A 358 4.40 3.23 1.05
C SER A 358 4.56 4.68 0.56
N ALA A 359 4.02 5.66 1.31
CA ALA A 359 4.19 7.07 0.96
C ALA A 359 5.65 7.52 1.08
N TRP A 360 6.38 7.08 2.12
CA TRP A 360 7.81 7.36 2.26
C TRP A 360 8.62 6.68 1.16
N ASP A 361 8.30 5.42 0.83
CA ASP A 361 8.95 4.72 -0.26
C ASP A 361 8.73 5.39 -1.61
N PHE A 362 7.51 5.88 -1.87
CA PHE A 362 7.17 6.63 -3.08
C PHE A 362 8.04 7.88 -3.22
N VAL A 363 8.16 8.68 -2.15
CA VAL A 363 9.00 9.90 -2.15
C VAL A 363 10.48 9.55 -2.34
N ASP A 364 10.99 8.51 -1.67
CA ASP A 364 12.37 8.04 -1.81
C ASP A 364 12.67 7.59 -3.26
N ALA A 365 11.79 6.76 -3.84
CA ALA A 365 11.91 6.28 -5.22
C ALA A 365 11.81 7.42 -6.24
N ALA A 366 10.94 8.41 -6.01
CA ALA A 366 10.81 9.56 -6.89
C ALA A 366 12.05 10.47 -6.83
N CYS A 367 12.60 10.68 -5.63
CA CYS A 367 13.88 11.36 -5.45
C CYS A 367 15.02 10.62 -6.16
N GLU A 368 15.02 9.28 -6.13
CA GLU A 368 16.01 8.46 -6.85
C GLU A 368 15.92 8.66 -8.37
N CYS A 369 14.70 8.62 -8.92
CA CYS A 369 14.46 8.89 -10.35
C CYS A 369 14.91 10.29 -10.76
N TYR A 370 14.59 11.29 -9.93
CA TYR A 370 15.03 12.67 -10.12
C TYR A 370 16.56 12.78 -10.14
N ARG A 371 17.25 12.14 -9.19
CA ARG A 371 18.72 12.15 -9.09
C ARG A 371 19.38 11.44 -10.27
N LYS A 372 18.71 10.44 -10.86
CA LYS A 372 19.14 9.76 -12.09
C LYS A 372 18.92 10.59 -13.36
N GLY A 373 18.26 11.74 -13.25
CA GLY A 373 17.99 12.63 -14.39
C GLY A 373 16.83 12.17 -15.27
N TRP A 374 15.96 11.28 -14.78
CA TRP A 374 14.76 10.87 -15.50
C TRP A 374 13.64 11.86 -15.26
N THR A 375 13.00 12.35 -16.33
CA THR A 375 11.86 13.25 -16.18
C THR A 375 10.64 12.54 -15.60
N ALA A 376 9.72 13.31 -15.01
CA ALA A 376 8.45 12.75 -14.54
C ALA A 376 7.68 12.06 -15.68
N ASP A 377 7.72 12.65 -16.88
CA ASP A 377 7.08 12.11 -18.08
C ASP A 377 7.72 10.80 -18.54
N ASP A 378 9.06 10.73 -18.61
CA ASP A 378 9.75 9.52 -19.04
C ASP A 378 9.46 8.35 -18.09
N VAL A 379 9.45 8.61 -16.78
CA VAL A 379 9.16 7.58 -15.76
C VAL A 379 7.72 7.10 -15.88
N PHE A 380 6.75 8.02 -15.97
CA PHE A 380 5.34 7.67 -16.16
C PHE A 380 5.10 6.92 -17.48
N GLY A 381 5.77 7.33 -18.56
CA GLY A 381 5.66 6.72 -19.88
C GLY A 381 6.13 5.26 -19.95
N ARG A 382 6.87 4.77 -18.94
CA ARG A 382 7.25 3.35 -18.84
C ARG A 382 6.14 2.45 -18.26
N LEU A 383 5.08 3.02 -17.71
CA LEU A 383 3.94 2.28 -17.17
C LEU A 383 2.94 1.94 -18.28
N GLN A 384 2.29 0.79 -18.13
CA GLN A 384 1.26 0.30 -19.04
C GLN A 384 -0.13 0.58 -18.45
N ASP A 385 -1.13 0.82 -19.30
CA ASP A 385 -2.47 1.18 -18.85
C ASP A 385 -3.14 0.03 -18.06
N GLU A 386 -2.81 -1.23 -18.40
CA GLU A 386 -3.26 -2.43 -17.70
C GLU A 386 -2.76 -2.50 -16.25
N GLU A 387 -1.63 -1.88 -15.94
CA GLU A 387 -1.05 -1.85 -14.59
C GLU A 387 -1.91 -0.99 -13.64
N PHE A 388 -2.74 -0.10 -14.19
CA PHE A 388 -3.71 0.72 -13.43
C PHE A 388 -5.09 0.05 -13.27
N ALA A 389 -5.33 -1.09 -13.93
CA ALA A 389 -6.62 -1.76 -13.89
C ALA A 389 -6.93 -2.33 -12.48
N GLN A 390 -8.05 -1.90 -11.89
CA GLN A 390 -8.53 -2.34 -10.56
C GLN A 390 -9.52 -3.51 -10.62
N SER A 391 -9.39 -4.36 -11.65
CA SER A 391 -10.28 -5.49 -11.85
C SER A 391 -9.81 -6.70 -11.03
N GLY A 392 -10.35 -6.85 -9.82
CA GLY A 392 -10.43 -8.16 -9.16
C GLY A 392 -9.21 -8.63 -8.35
N GLY A 393 -8.49 -7.73 -7.68
CA GLY A 393 -7.43 -8.11 -6.75
C GLY A 393 -7.89 -9.05 -5.61
N VAL A 394 -6.91 -9.53 -4.83
CA VAL A 394 -7.08 -10.64 -3.87
C VAL A 394 -7.90 -10.22 -2.62
N GLY A 395 -8.28 -8.95 -2.45
CA GLY A 395 -8.92 -8.45 -1.22
C GLY A 395 -10.30 -7.80 -1.35
N GLN A 396 -11.26 -8.28 -0.54
CA GLN A 396 -12.25 -7.48 0.20
C GLN A 396 -12.40 -8.09 1.61
N LEU A 397 -11.31 -8.16 2.38
CA LEU A 397 -11.47 -8.20 3.83
C LEU A 397 -11.69 -6.74 4.23
N LYS A 398 -12.95 -6.35 4.48
CA LYS A 398 -13.31 -5.05 5.06
C LYS A 398 -12.76 -4.98 6.50
N VAL A 399 -11.45 -4.96 6.67
CA VAL A 399 -10.81 -4.57 7.91
C VAL A 399 -10.91 -3.06 7.97
N ALA A 400 -12.09 -2.55 8.34
CA ALA A 400 -12.41 -1.17 8.77
C ALA A 400 -11.46 -0.02 8.34
N ARG A 401 -11.01 0.04 7.09
CA ARG A 401 -10.21 1.14 6.56
C ARG A 401 -11.12 2.09 5.80
N LEU A 402 -10.79 3.38 5.90
CA LEU A 402 -11.69 4.53 5.80
C LEU A 402 -12.68 4.46 4.62
N PRO A 403 -13.95 4.86 4.84
CA PRO A 403 -14.84 5.18 3.72
C PRO A 403 -14.19 6.29 2.87
N GLY A 404 -14.08 6.08 1.55
CA GLY A 404 -13.56 7.11 0.62
C GLY A 404 -12.23 6.80 -0.06
N THR A 405 -11.80 5.53 -0.17
CA THR A 405 -10.63 5.16 -1.00
C THR A 405 -10.82 5.67 -2.43
N SER A 406 -9.98 6.62 -2.85
CA SER A 406 -9.93 7.08 -4.24
C SER A 406 -9.51 5.92 -5.14
N SER A 407 -10.14 5.78 -6.30
CA SER A 407 -9.59 4.91 -7.32
C SER A 407 -8.18 5.41 -7.66
N VAL A 408 -7.20 4.52 -7.58
CA VAL A 408 -5.86 4.73 -8.15
C VAL A 408 -6.01 4.90 -9.65
N THR A 409 -5.83 6.13 -10.12
CA THR A 409 -5.85 6.49 -11.53
C THR A 409 -4.46 6.93 -11.97
N ALA A 410 -4.18 6.78 -13.27
CA ALA A 410 -2.99 7.34 -13.89
C ALA A 410 -2.87 8.84 -13.62
N ALA A 411 -3.98 9.58 -13.74
CA ALA A 411 -4.03 11.01 -13.43
C ALA A 411 -3.56 11.34 -12.01
N LEU A 412 -4.00 10.60 -10.99
CA LEU A 412 -3.59 10.84 -9.61
C LEU A 412 -2.09 10.55 -9.39
N LEU A 413 -1.56 9.46 -9.98
CA LEU A 413 -0.13 9.15 -9.94
C LEU A 413 0.69 10.27 -10.59
N THR A 414 0.28 10.73 -11.77
CA THR A 414 1.01 11.77 -12.53
C THR A 414 1.11 13.07 -11.72
N ARG A 415 0.02 13.42 -11.01
CA ARG A 415 -0.02 14.55 -10.09
C ARG A 415 0.91 14.36 -8.89
N TRP A 416 0.93 13.19 -8.27
CA TRP A 416 1.83 12.88 -7.15
C TRP A 416 3.30 12.97 -7.54
N LEU A 417 3.67 12.38 -8.68
CA LEU A 417 5.03 12.41 -9.20
C LEU A 417 5.47 13.86 -9.49
N SER A 418 4.60 14.63 -10.14
CA SER A 418 4.85 16.05 -10.44
C SER A 418 5.04 16.89 -9.17
N LEU A 419 4.25 16.64 -8.11
CA LEU A 419 4.40 17.34 -6.83
C LEU A 419 5.76 17.10 -6.18
N VAL A 420 6.25 15.86 -6.19
CA VAL A 420 7.59 15.54 -5.64
C VAL A 420 8.68 16.25 -6.45
N TYR A 421 8.63 16.15 -7.78
CA TYR A 421 9.61 16.77 -8.67
C TYR A 421 9.63 18.30 -8.55
N MET A 422 8.45 18.94 -8.54
CA MET A 422 8.33 20.39 -8.31
C MET A 422 8.82 20.78 -6.91
N THR A 423 8.58 19.96 -5.89
CA THR A 423 9.08 20.23 -4.54
C THR A 423 10.61 20.22 -4.52
N LEU A 424 11.26 19.23 -5.15
CA LEU A 424 12.72 19.17 -5.29
C LEU A 424 13.26 20.40 -6.05
N ALA A 425 12.59 20.80 -7.13
CA ALA A 425 12.92 21.99 -7.92
C ALA A 425 12.87 23.28 -7.08
N GLN A 426 11.76 23.49 -6.35
CA GLN A 426 11.55 24.68 -5.50
C GLN A 426 12.53 24.71 -4.32
N LEU A 427 12.92 23.54 -3.81
CA LEU A 427 13.96 23.40 -2.80
C LEU A 427 15.38 23.56 -3.37
N ARG A 428 15.55 23.86 -4.66
CA ARG A 428 16.85 24.07 -5.34
C ARG A 428 17.72 22.80 -5.40
N VAL A 429 17.12 21.62 -5.49
CA VAL A 429 17.86 20.39 -5.79
C VAL A 429 18.16 20.36 -7.30
N ALA A 430 19.43 20.25 -7.67
CA ALA A 430 19.82 20.27 -9.09
C ALA A 430 19.31 19.02 -9.81
N PHE A 431 18.61 19.21 -10.94
CA PHE A 431 18.22 18.12 -11.83
C PHE A 431 19.29 17.96 -12.93
N PRO A 432 19.91 16.77 -13.08
CA PRO A 432 21.01 16.57 -14.04
C PRO A 432 20.67 16.92 -15.50
N GLY A 433 19.41 16.73 -15.91
CA GLY A 433 18.94 16.98 -17.28
C GLY A 433 18.31 18.36 -17.51
N ALA A 434 18.37 19.29 -16.55
CA ALA A 434 17.54 20.51 -16.56
C ALA A 434 17.79 21.43 -17.77
N SER A 435 18.98 21.39 -18.36
CA SER A 435 19.34 22.20 -19.53
C SER A 435 18.93 21.58 -20.86
N GLN A 436 18.56 20.30 -20.89
CA GLN A 436 18.34 19.54 -22.11
C GLN A 436 16.87 19.38 -22.46
N GLN A 437 15.98 19.44 -21.46
CA GLN A 437 14.56 19.16 -21.63
C GLN A 437 13.75 20.18 -20.82
N ASP A 438 12.79 20.84 -21.47
CA ASP A 438 11.73 21.54 -20.77
C ASP A 438 10.69 20.53 -20.26
N GLY A 439 9.85 20.88 -19.29
CA GLY A 439 8.80 19.95 -18.85
C GLY A 439 9.23 18.90 -17.84
N TRP A 440 10.51 18.82 -17.48
CA TRP A 440 11.05 17.69 -16.72
C TRP A 440 10.38 17.43 -15.35
N ALA A 441 9.77 18.45 -14.74
CA ALA A 441 9.18 18.38 -13.41
C ALA A 441 7.71 17.94 -13.38
N TRP A 442 7.06 17.79 -14.53
CA TRP A 442 5.65 17.39 -14.62
C TRP A 442 5.40 16.40 -15.75
N VAL A 443 4.32 15.64 -15.64
CA VAL A 443 3.89 14.73 -16.71
C VAL A 443 2.97 15.49 -17.66
N SER A 444 3.32 15.53 -18.95
CA SER A 444 2.54 16.24 -19.96
C SER A 444 1.65 15.23 -20.71
N GLY A 445 0.33 15.41 -20.68
CA GLY A 445 -0.57 14.62 -21.54
C GLY A 445 -1.21 13.38 -20.89
N SER A 446 -1.16 13.22 -19.57
CA SER A 446 -2.03 12.22 -18.90
C SER A 446 -3.52 12.47 -19.15
N ALA A 447 -3.91 13.74 -19.32
CA ALA A 447 -5.24 14.15 -19.76
C ALA A 447 -5.52 13.82 -21.24
N GLU A 448 -4.50 13.88 -22.11
CA GLU A 448 -4.65 13.58 -23.54
C GLU A 448 -4.91 12.09 -23.80
N ARG A 449 -4.26 11.18 -23.06
CA ARG A 449 -4.56 9.73 -23.14
C ARG A 449 -6.00 9.39 -22.75
N HIS A 450 -6.65 10.23 -21.94
CA HIS A 450 -8.01 10.04 -21.47
C HIS A 450 -9.04 10.97 -22.12
N GLY A 451 -8.67 11.70 -23.18
CA GLY A 451 -9.61 12.46 -24.01
C GLY A 451 -10.06 13.82 -23.46
N GLU A 452 -9.42 14.34 -22.43
CA GLU A 452 -9.69 15.70 -21.90
C GLU A 452 -8.66 16.67 -22.50
N GLY A 453 -9.07 17.43 -23.51
CA GLY A 453 -8.20 18.37 -24.24
C GLY A 453 -8.07 19.75 -23.58
N GLU A 454 -6.85 20.30 -23.61
CA GLU A 454 -6.42 21.66 -23.21
C GLU A 454 -6.60 21.97 -21.70
N SER A 455 -5.60 22.13 -20.83
CA SER A 455 -4.32 22.85 -20.91
C SER A 455 -3.36 22.37 -19.80
N THR A 456 -2.44 21.46 -20.12
CA THR A 456 -1.49 20.83 -19.17
C THR A 456 -0.52 21.82 -18.52
N THR A 457 -0.20 22.93 -19.19
CA THR A 457 0.73 23.94 -18.70
C THR A 457 0.13 24.78 -17.56
N LEU A 458 -1.14 25.18 -17.68
CA LEU A 458 -1.85 25.90 -16.61
C LEU A 458 -1.93 25.07 -15.33
N GLU A 459 -2.17 23.77 -15.46
CA GLU A 459 -2.17 22.84 -14.32
C GLU A 459 -0.78 22.76 -13.67
N ALA A 460 0.28 22.69 -14.48
CA ALA A 460 1.65 22.70 -13.97
C ALA A 460 1.96 23.99 -13.18
N TYR A 461 1.51 25.17 -13.64
CA TYR A 461 1.63 26.41 -12.88
C TYR A 461 0.85 26.38 -11.57
N GLY A 462 -0.39 25.88 -11.61
CA GLY A 462 -1.21 25.74 -10.39
C GLY A 462 -0.59 24.79 -9.36
N LEU A 463 0.02 23.69 -9.81
CA LEU A 463 0.76 22.77 -8.95
C LEU A 463 2.03 23.42 -8.38
N ALA A 464 2.78 24.17 -9.20
CA ALA A 464 3.98 24.87 -8.74
C ALA A 464 3.66 25.92 -7.67
N ASP A 465 2.59 26.71 -7.88
CA ASP A 465 2.10 27.69 -6.89
C ASP A 465 1.65 27.00 -5.60
N PHE A 466 0.91 25.89 -5.73
CA PHE A 466 0.50 25.08 -4.58
C PHE A 466 1.70 24.57 -3.77
N VAL A 467 2.73 24.03 -4.42
CA VAL A 467 3.96 23.55 -3.78
C VAL A 467 4.67 24.70 -3.07
N LEU A 468 4.84 25.83 -3.75
CA LEU A 468 5.51 27.01 -3.21
C LEU A 468 4.78 27.54 -1.95
N HIS A 469 3.45 27.65 -2.00
CA HIS A 469 2.65 28.04 -0.86
C HIS A 469 2.76 27.03 0.29
N THR A 470 2.75 25.73 -0.02
CA THR A 470 2.86 24.67 1.00
C THR A 470 4.22 24.70 1.71
N ILE A 471 5.31 24.89 0.96
CA ILE A 471 6.67 25.04 1.53
C ILE A 471 6.75 26.29 2.42
N ARG A 472 6.28 27.45 1.94
CA ARG A 472 6.28 28.71 2.72
C ARG A 472 5.46 28.59 4.00
N ASN A 473 4.30 27.95 3.94
CA ASN A 473 3.47 27.71 5.11
C ASN A 473 4.16 26.79 6.13
N ALA A 474 4.86 25.75 5.67
CA ALA A 474 5.64 24.88 6.54
C ALA A 474 6.82 25.63 7.18
N GLU A 475 7.52 26.46 6.43
CA GLU A 475 8.62 27.30 6.94
C GLU A 475 8.15 28.35 7.96
N ALA A 476 7.01 29.00 7.70
CA ALA A 476 6.42 29.96 8.63
C ALA A 476 6.06 29.29 9.97
N ARG A 477 5.48 28.08 9.92
CA ARG A 477 5.16 27.29 11.13
C ARG A 477 6.42 26.90 11.91
N GLU A 478 7.46 26.42 11.24
CA GLU A 478 8.73 26.10 11.91
C GLU A 478 9.38 27.35 12.55
N GLN A 479 9.20 28.53 11.96
CA GLN A 479 9.67 29.79 12.55
C GLN A 479 8.85 30.18 13.79
N GLU A 480 7.53 30.03 13.76
CA GLU A 480 6.65 30.28 14.91
C GLU A 480 6.94 29.31 16.07
N GLU A 481 7.17 28.03 15.78
CA GLU A 481 7.55 27.01 16.76
C GLU A 481 8.92 27.29 17.38
N ARG A 482 9.89 27.75 16.58
CA ARG A 482 11.21 28.18 17.09
C ARG A 482 11.12 29.46 17.91
N GLY A 483 10.29 30.42 17.50
CA GLY A 483 10.08 31.68 18.22
C GLY A 483 9.43 31.47 19.58
N THR A 484 8.46 30.55 19.68
CA THR A 484 7.82 30.18 20.95
C THR A 484 8.73 29.36 21.85
N ALA A 485 9.53 28.43 21.30
CA ALA A 485 10.51 27.66 22.07
C ALA A 485 11.68 28.52 22.58
N ALA A 486 12.11 29.54 21.82
CA ALA A 486 13.13 30.49 22.24
C ALA A 486 12.61 31.54 23.25
N GLY A 487 11.30 31.77 23.29
CA GLY A 487 10.62 32.67 24.23
C GLY A 487 10.35 32.06 25.63
N GLY A 488 11.20 31.14 26.09
CA GLY A 488 11.07 30.52 27.41
C GLY A 488 10.97 31.55 28.55
N PRO A 489 10.26 31.22 29.66
CA PRO A 489 9.70 32.16 30.63
C PRO A 489 10.79 32.80 31.49
N GLY A 490 11.40 33.87 30.98
CA GLY A 490 12.41 34.67 31.67
C GLY A 490 12.00 36.12 31.92
N GLY A 491 10.70 36.43 31.81
CA GLY A 491 10.16 37.76 32.06
C GLY A 491 9.23 37.75 33.26
N ASP A 492 9.77 38.10 34.43
CA ASP A 492 9.01 38.48 35.62
C ASP A 492 7.98 39.57 35.26
N VAL A 493 6.73 39.17 35.04
CA VAL A 493 5.60 40.09 35.22
C VAL A 493 4.98 39.75 36.56
N SER A 494 5.45 40.48 37.56
CA SER A 494 4.73 40.69 38.80
C SER A 494 3.35 41.28 38.48
N SER A 495 2.31 40.45 38.56
CA SER A 495 0.94 40.92 38.81
C SER A 495 0.31 40.01 39.86
N SER A 496 0.21 40.57 41.05
CA SER A 496 -0.48 40.05 42.23
C SER A 496 -1.97 39.82 41.99
N GLY A 497 -2.46 38.68 42.47
CA GLY A 497 -3.80 38.56 43.07
C GLY A 497 -4.83 37.75 42.29
N GLY A 498 -5.23 36.60 42.85
CA GLY A 498 -6.45 35.91 42.41
C GLY A 498 -6.50 34.42 42.73
N SER A 499 -6.94 34.10 43.94
CA SER A 499 -7.16 32.76 44.48
C SER A 499 -8.24 31.95 43.75
N GLY A 500 -7.98 30.64 43.55
CA GLY A 500 -9.01 29.60 43.68
C GLY A 500 -9.21 28.67 42.47
N GLY A 501 -9.06 27.35 42.69
CA GLY A 501 -9.81 26.35 41.91
C GLY A 501 -9.05 25.07 41.54
N SER A 502 -9.32 24.01 42.29
CA SER A 502 -8.96 22.60 42.09
C SER A 502 -9.11 22.05 40.65
N GLY A 503 -8.25 21.11 40.27
CA GLY A 503 -8.44 20.24 39.11
C GLY A 503 -7.43 19.11 39.05
N ALA A 504 -7.88 17.89 39.33
CA ALA A 504 -7.15 16.63 39.26
C ALA A 504 -7.36 15.92 37.91
N GLY A 505 -6.39 15.11 37.49
CA GLY A 505 -6.45 14.17 36.34
C GLY A 505 -5.23 14.34 35.43
N SER A 506 -4.28 13.39 35.37
CA SER A 506 -4.28 12.22 34.44
C SER A 506 -4.13 12.72 32.98
N GLU A 507 -3.17 12.32 32.13
CA GLU A 507 -2.69 10.98 31.76
C GLU A 507 -1.37 11.05 30.97
N GLU A 508 -0.76 9.86 30.84
CA GLU A 508 0.36 9.43 30.00
C GLU A 508 0.64 10.21 28.70
N GLU A 509 1.83 10.80 28.61
CA GLU A 509 2.48 11.11 27.33
C GLU A 509 2.99 9.81 26.69
N GLY A 510 2.09 9.08 26.04
CA GLY A 510 2.47 8.13 25.01
C GLY A 510 2.96 8.91 23.79
N GLU A 511 4.18 8.63 23.34
CA GLU A 511 4.73 9.08 22.06
C GLU A 511 3.74 8.71 20.93
N ARG A 512 2.88 9.65 20.56
CA ARG A 512 2.06 9.52 19.35
C ARG A 512 3.00 9.74 18.16
N PRO A 513 3.06 8.82 17.19
CA PRO A 513 3.68 9.14 15.90
C PRO A 513 2.95 10.36 15.34
N LEU A 514 3.73 11.34 14.85
CA LEU A 514 3.26 12.60 14.26
C LEU A 514 2.20 12.32 13.18
N LEU A 515 0.94 12.25 13.60
CA LEU A 515 -0.21 11.99 12.76
C LEU A 515 -0.50 13.28 12.00
N VAL A 516 -0.58 13.16 10.67
CA VAL A 516 -0.93 14.24 9.72
C VAL A 516 -2.32 14.85 10.03
N GLU A 517 -3.06 14.34 11.02
CA GLU A 517 -4.28 14.93 11.58
C GLU A 517 -4.13 16.41 12.00
N GLY A 518 -2.94 16.83 12.43
CA GLY A 518 -2.69 18.23 12.81
C GLY A 518 -2.65 19.23 11.64
N LEU A 519 -2.63 18.76 10.38
CA LEU A 519 -2.31 19.60 9.22
C LEU A 519 -3.50 20.22 8.51
N LEU A 520 -4.65 19.54 8.49
CA LEU A 520 -5.89 20.11 7.95
C LEU A 520 -6.75 20.82 9.00
N LEU A 521 -6.60 20.52 10.30
CA LEU A 521 -7.32 21.26 11.35
C LEU A 521 -6.83 22.72 11.52
N ARG A 522 -5.66 23.10 11.01
CA ARG A 522 -5.08 24.44 11.31
C ARG A 522 -4.77 25.35 10.11
N ASN A 523 -4.87 24.89 8.86
CA ASN A 523 -4.38 25.69 7.71
C ASN A 523 -5.36 26.66 7.04
N THR A 524 -6.56 26.85 7.59
CA THR A 524 -7.40 28.02 7.28
C THR A 524 -7.14 29.19 8.22
N GLY A 525 -6.11 29.10 9.08
CA GLY A 525 -5.87 30.04 10.18
C GLY A 525 -5.37 31.43 9.80
N ALA A 526 -4.53 31.61 8.78
CA ALA A 526 -3.86 32.92 8.61
C ALA A 526 -4.59 33.91 7.68
N TRP A 527 -5.29 33.44 6.65
CA TRP A 527 -6.05 34.32 5.72
C TRP A 527 -7.52 34.51 6.12
N VAL A 528 -8.02 33.74 7.10
CA VAL A 528 -9.43 33.78 7.57
C VAL A 528 -9.53 34.18 9.06
N GLN A 529 -8.44 34.61 9.70
CA GLN A 529 -8.45 35.12 11.09
C GLN A 529 -8.84 36.59 11.24
N ARG A 530 -9.29 37.26 10.17
CA ARG A 530 -10.17 38.40 10.41
C ARG A 530 -11.52 37.82 10.79
N PRO A 531 -12.04 38.05 12.00
CA PRO A 531 -13.43 37.71 12.29
C PRO A 531 -14.28 38.46 11.26
N GLN A 532 -14.75 37.76 10.23
CA GLN A 532 -15.82 38.28 9.41
C GLN A 532 -17.05 38.22 10.30
N GLU A 533 -17.41 39.38 10.88
CA GLU A 533 -18.63 39.54 11.64
C GLU A 533 -19.80 38.96 10.82
N GLY A 534 -20.42 37.88 11.33
CA GLY A 534 -21.57 37.24 10.69
C GLY A 534 -21.40 35.79 10.23
N PHE A 535 -20.19 35.21 10.26
CA PHE A 535 -19.99 33.78 9.94
C PHE A 535 -19.54 32.96 11.16
N VAL A 536 -20.24 31.87 11.45
CA VAL A 536 -19.83 30.87 12.45
C VAL A 536 -19.03 29.79 11.74
N ARG A 537 -17.75 29.68 12.06
CA ARG A 537 -16.91 28.56 11.61
C ARG A 537 -17.25 27.33 12.45
N LEU A 538 -17.91 26.35 11.83
CA LEU A 538 -18.12 25.03 12.43
C LEU A 538 -17.01 24.10 11.92
N GLU A 539 -16.17 23.60 12.82
CA GLU A 539 -15.20 22.56 12.47
C GLU A 539 -15.92 21.22 12.46
N ASP A 540 -16.10 20.64 11.27
CA ASP A 540 -16.70 19.32 11.11
C ASP A 540 -15.60 18.28 10.83
N PRO A 541 -15.13 17.54 11.85
CA PRO A 541 -14.11 16.50 11.67
C PRO A 541 -14.60 15.36 10.78
N SER A 542 -15.91 15.20 10.58
CA SER A 542 -16.46 14.19 9.68
C SER A 542 -16.24 14.53 8.21
N LEU A 543 -16.04 15.80 7.84
CA LEU A 543 -15.72 16.20 6.46
C LEU A 543 -14.38 15.65 5.99
N MET A 544 -13.41 15.49 6.90
CA MET A 544 -12.12 14.85 6.59
C MET A 544 -12.28 13.39 6.18
N ALA A 545 -13.21 12.69 6.83
CA ALA A 545 -13.49 11.29 6.56
C ALA A 545 -14.44 11.08 5.38
N THR A 546 -15.15 12.11 4.94
CA THR A 546 -16.25 11.97 3.95
C THR A 546 -16.01 12.72 2.64
N SER A 547 -15.11 13.71 2.61
CA SER A 547 -14.80 14.49 1.40
C SER A 547 -13.57 13.93 0.68
N PRO A 548 -13.73 13.33 -0.52
CA PRO A 548 -12.60 12.85 -1.32
C PRO A 548 -11.63 13.97 -1.68
N THR A 549 -12.13 15.18 -1.94
CA THR A 549 -11.30 16.35 -2.26
C THR A 549 -10.40 16.74 -1.10
N THR A 550 -10.94 16.72 0.12
CA THR A 550 -10.17 17.04 1.34
C THR A 550 -9.08 16.00 1.59
N LEU A 551 -9.39 14.73 1.38
CA LEU A 551 -8.43 13.63 1.49
C LEU A 551 -7.31 13.75 0.45
N VAL A 552 -7.65 14.02 -0.81
CA VAL A 552 -6.65 14.21 -1.87
C VAL A 552 -5.75 15.41 -1.57
N MET A 553 -6.31 16.53 -1.09
CA MET A 553 -5.51 17.69 -0.69
C MET A 553 -4.60 17.39 0.50
N SER A 554 -5.06 16.62 1.49
CA SER A 554 -4.26 16.22 2.65
C SER A 554 -3.04 15.40 2.23
N GLN A 555 -3.25 14.43 1.32
CA GLN A 555 -2.20 13.59 0.76
C GLN A 555 -1.17 14.42 -0.01
N GLN A 556 -1.63 15.39 -0.82
CA GLN A 556 -0.74 16.28 -1.58
C GLN A 556 0.13 17.15 -0.67
N ILE A 557 -0.45 17.72 0.40
CA ILE A 557 0.31 18.48 1.41
C ILE A 557 1.34 17.57 2.07
N SER A 558 0.95 16.35 2.47
CA SER A 558 1.84 15.38 3.11
C SER A 558 3.04 15.05 2.21
N LEU A 559 2.83 14.82 0.91
CA LEU A 559 3.92 14.52 -0.03
C LEU A 559 4.95 15.64 -0.15
N VAL A 560 4.49 16.89 -0.25
CA VAL A 560 5.39 18.06 -0.30
C VAL A 560 6.22 18.14 0.98
N GLN A 561 5.60 17.90 2.13
CA GLN A 561 6.29 17.94 3.42
C GLN A 561 7.28 16.80 3.61
N MET A 562 6.92 15.57 3.24
CA MET A 562 7.80 14.41 3.30
C MET A 562 9.02 14.60 2.38
N THR A 563 8.80 15.09 1.15
CA THR A 563 9.88 15.41 0.21
C THR A 563 10.80 16.48 0.79
N ARG A 564 10.24 17.54 1.37
CA ARG A 564 11.02 18.59 2.04
C ARG A 564 11.84 18.05 3.21
N GLN A 565 11.24 17.22 4.07
CA GLN A 565 11.92 16.61 5.20
C GLN A 565 13.11 15.76 4.75
N LEU A 566 12.94 14.95 3.69
CA LEU A 566 14.01 14.15 3.12
C LEU A 566 15.19 15.02 2.64
N VAL A 567 14.91 16.09 1.89
CA VAL A 567 15.95 17.04 1.42
C VAL A 567 16.68 17.72 2.59
N VAL A 568 15.95 18.11 3.64
CA VAL A 568 16.54 18.72 4.84
C VAL A 568 17.46 17.72 5.56
N GLN A 569 17.03 16.47 5.69
CA GLN A 569 17.84 15.40 6.30
C GLN A 569 19.09 15.09 5.47
N GLU A 570 18.98 14.99 4.15
CA GLU A 570 20.12 14.79 3.25
C GLU A 570 21.14 15.93 3.38
N ARG A 571 20.69 17.18 3.43
CA ARG A 571 21.55 18.36 3.63
C ARG A 571 22.24 18.34 5.01
N ALA A 572 21.50 18.02 6.06
CA ALA A 572 22.05 17.89 7.40
C ALA A 572 23.12 16.79 7.46
N ARG A 573 22.88 15.64 6.80
CA ARG A 573 23.84 14.55 6.68
C ARG A 573 25.09 14.96 5.89
N ALA A 574 24.92 15.67 4.78
CA ALA A 574 26.03 16.18 3.97
C ALA A 574 26.88 17.20 4.75
N ALA A 575 26.28 18.04 5.58
CA ALA A 575 26.99 19.01 6.41
C ALA A 575 27.82 18.38 7.53
N LEU A 576 27.49 17.16 7.96
CA LEU A 576 28.25 16.41 8.98
C LEU A 576 29.45 15.66 8.41
N LEU A 577 29.49 15.42 7.10
CA LEU A 577 30.63 14.78 6.46
C LEU A 577 31.76 15.80 6.34
N PRO A 578 32.97 15.50 6.87
CA PRO A 578 34.11 16.40 6.72
C PRO A 578 34.38 16.60 5.24
N SER A 579 34.41 17.85 4.77
CA SER A 579 34.79 18.16 3.39
C SER A 579 36.22 17.67 3.18
N THR A 580 36.37 16.51 2.55
CA THR A 580 37.68 16.01 2.15
C THR A 580 38.24 16.99 1.11
N PRO A 581 39.32 17.72 1.45
CA PRO A 581 39.92 18.71 0.56
C PRO A 581 40.61 18.08 -0.65
#